data_AF-A0A6P0MP97-F1
#
_entry.id   AF-A0A6P0MP97-F1
#
_cell.length_a   1.000
_cell.length_b   1.000
_cell.length_c   1.000
_cell.angle_alpha   90.00
_cell.angle_beta   90.00
_cell.angle_gamma   90.00
#
_symmetry.space_group_name_H-M   'P 1'
#
loop_
_entity.id
_entity.type
_entity.pdbx_description
1 polymer ?
#
loop_
_entity_poly.entity_id
_entity_poly.type
_entity_poly.pdbx_seq_one_letter_code
_entity_poly.pdbx_strand_id
1 'polypeptide(L)' 'LQFDSGVVKPQTIVMMRNHCQAQKGFLTVLEAPTAFKQQLDVWGYNSNSLNLMRRIKQQFDPKNILSPDRFLK' A
#
# COMPACT_ATOMS: atom_id res chain seq x y z
N LEU A 1 7.83 8.57 11.98
CA LEU A 1 7.80 7.47 12.98
C LEU A 1 8.55 6.30 12.37
N GLN A 2 9.67 5.91 12.95
CA GLN A 2 10.38 4.70 12.56
C GLN A 2 10.01 3.62 13.58
N PHE A 3 9.56 2.48 13.09
CA PHE A 3 9.16 1.36 13.93
C PHE A 3 10.18 0.25 13.78
N ASP A 4 10.58 -0.37 14.89
CA ASP A 4 11.46 -1.53 14.85
C ASP A 4 10.77 -2.71 14.16
N SER A 5 11.48 -3.28 13.19
CA SER A 5 10.97 -4.26 12.22
C SER A 5 10.53 -5.60 12.81
N GLY A 6 10.68 -5.81 14.12
CA GLY A 6 10.23 -7.01 14.85
C GLY A 6 8.99 -6.83 15.74
N VAL A 7 8.56 -5.58 15.99
CA VAL A 7 7.50 -5.30 16.97
C VAL A 7 6.16 -5.03 16.29
N VAL A 8 6.17 -4.39 15.12
CA VAL A 8 4.95 -3.94 14.45
C VAL A 8 4.46 -5.00 13.46
N LYS A 9 3.23 -5.47 13.65
CA LYS A 9 2.55 -6.40 12.74
C LYS A 9 1.79 -5.62 11.65
N PRO A 10 1.60 -6.18 10.44
CA PRO A 10 0.78 -5.57 9.39
C PRO A 10 -0.61 -5.12 9.88
N GLN A 11 -1.25 -5.94 10.72
CA GLN A 11 -2.56 -5.65 11.30
C GLN A 11 -2.58 -4.34 12.11
N THR A 12 -1.50 -4.02 12.83
CA THR A 12 -1.38 -2.77 13.58
C THR A 12 -1.42 -1.56 12.64
N ILE A 13 -0.75 -1.64 11.50
CA ILE A 13 -0.77 -0.57 10.47
C ILE A 13 -2.19 -0.39 9.91
N VAL A 14 -2.91 -1.49 9.66
CA VAL A 14 -4.30 -1.45 9.20
C VAL A 14 -5.20 -0.76 10.24
N MET A 15 -5.08 -1.12 11.53
CA MET A 15 -5.83 -0.48 12.60
C MET A 15 -5.54 1.03 12.69
N MET A 16 -4.27 1.42 12.59
CA MET A 16 -3.88 2.82 12.59
C MET A 16 -4.43 3.58 11.38
N ARG A 17 -4.39 2.99 10.17
CA ARG A 17 -5.01 3.60 8.98
C ARG A 17 -6.50 3.83 9.17
N ASN A 18 -7.23 2.83 9.67
CA ASN A 18 -8.66 2.96 9.92
C ASN A 18 -8.95 4.08 10.93
N HIS A 19 -8.15 4.17 11.99
CA HIS A 19 -8.26 5.25 12.98
C HIS A 19 -8.02 6.63 12.35
N CYS A 20 -6.94 6.80 11.59
CA CYS A 20 -6.66 8.05 10.88
C CYS A 20 -7.78 8.41 9.91
N GLN A 21 -8.28 7.45 9.13
CA GLN A 21 -9.35 7.67 8.16
C GLN A 21 -10.66 8.08 8.83
N ALA A 22 -11.01 7.48 9.97
CA ALA A 22 -12.18 7.88 10.76
C ALA A 22 -12.10 9.34 11.21
N GLN A 23 -10.89 9.86 11.41
CA GLN A 23 -10.62 11.27 11.73
C GLN A 23 -10.35 12.13 10.49
N LYS A 24 -10.68 11.65 9.28
CA LYS A 24 -10.40 12.32 7.99
C LYS A 24 -8.91 12.60 7.73
N GLY A 25 -8.02 11.88 8.41
CA GLY A 25 -6.57 11.88 8.18
C GLY A 25 -6.10 10.71 7.33
N PHE A 26 -4.79 10.64 7.11
CA PHE A 26 -4.16 9.58 6.30
C PHE A 26 -2.87 9.07 6.96
N LEU A 27 -2.53 7.79 6.71
CA LEU A 27 -1.29 7.16 7.18
C LEU A 27 -0.57 6.47 6.02
N THR A 28 0.64 6.95 5.73
CA THR A 28 1.54 6.41 4.72
C THR A 28 2.71 5.68 5.35
N VAL A 29 3.09 4.53 4.78
CA VAL A 29 4.34 3.84 5.12
C VAL A 29 5.41 4.30 4.14
N LEU A 30 6.40 5.06 4.62
CA LEU A 30 7.49 5.55 3.78
C LEU A 30 8.52 4.45 3.47
N GLU A 31 8.89 3.70 4.50
CA GLU A 31 9.88 2.64 4.40
C GLU A 31 9.46 1.42 5.23
N ALA A 32 9.70 0.23 4.67
CA ALA A 32 9.51 -1.05 5.33
C ALA A 32 10.22 -2.14 4.52
N PRO A 33 10.57 -3.29 5.10
CA PRO A 33 11.04 -4.45 4.35
C PRO A 33 10.01 -4.93 3.30
N THR A 34 10.46 -5.49 2.18
CA THR A 34 9.57 -5.96 1.10
C THR A 34 8.58 -7.02 1.57
N ALA A 35 9.03 -7.99 2.38
CA ALA A 35 8.18 -9.03 2.94
C ALA A 35 7.03 -8.47 3.81
N PHE A 36 7.25 -7.31 4.45
CA PHE A 36 6.23 -6.61 5.22
C PHE A 36 5.23 -5.90 4.30
N LYS A 37 5.73 -5.19 3.27
CA LYS A 37 4.87 -4.50 2.29
C LYS A 37 3.99 -5.47 1.50
N GLN A 38 4.46 -6.68 1.21
CA GLN A 38 3.67 -7.71 0.49
C GLN A 38 2.43 -8.18 1.26
N GLN A 39 2.44 -8.07 2.59
CA GLN A 39 1.32 -8.44 3.46
C GLN A 39 0.33 -7.29 3.68
N LEU A 40 0.65 -6.09 3.16
CA LEU A 40 -0.17 -4.90 3.26
C LEU A 40 -0.60 -4.45 1.87
N ASP A 41 -1.77 -3.81 1.80
CA ASP A 41 -2.00 -2.89 0.70
C ASP A 41 -1.10 -1.66 0.91
N VAL A 42 -0.12 -1.47 0.02
CA VAL A 42 0.87 -0.39 0.10
C VAL A 42 0.19 0.97 -0.01
N TRP A 43 -0.88 1.06 -0.81
CA TRP A 43 -1.63 2.29 -1.02
C TRP A 43 -2.64 2.54 0.10
N GLY A 44 -3.07 1.46 0.78
CA GLY A 44 -4.04 1.53 1.87
C GLY A 44 -5.39 2.11 1.44
N TYR A 45 -5.71 1.99 0.15
CA TYR A 45 -6.83 2.67 -0.48
C TYR A 45 -7.54 1.73 -1.45
N ASN A 46 -8.77 1.35 -1.09
CA ASN A 46 -9.64 0.54 -1.92
C ASN A 46 -10.79 1.38 -2.49
N SER A 47 -10.49 2.34 -3.38
CA SER A 47 -11.55 3.09 -4.07
C SER A 47 -11.47 2.97 -5.58
N ASN A 48 -12.56 3.43 -6.21
CA ASN A 48 -12.82 3.57 -7.64
C ASN A 48 -11.62 3.98 -8.50
N SER A 49 -10.61 4.65 -7.95
CA SER A 49 -9.38 5.02 -8.66
C SER A 49 -8.49 3.83 -9.05
N LEU A 50 -8.63 2.67 -8.41
CA LEU A 50 -7.81 1.48 -8.73
C LEU A 50 -7.94 1.07 -10.20
N ASN A 51 -9.17 1.09 -10.72
CA ASN A 51 -9.44 0.75 -12.12
C ASN A 51 -8.82 1.75 -13.10
N LEU A 52 -8.77 3.04 -12.73
CA LEU A 52 -8.08 4.06 -13.53
C LEU A 52 -6.56 3.84 -13.52
N MET A 53 -5.98 3.63 -12.33
CA MET A 53 -4.55 3.36 -12.18
C MET A 53 -4.11 2.10 -12.94
N ARG A 54 -4.95 1.05 -12.95
CA ARG A 54 -4.69 -0.17 -13.73
C ARG A 54 -4.67 0.09 -15.22
N ARG A 55 -5.61 0.88 -15.75
CA ARG A 55 -5.62 1.28 -17.16
C ARG A 55 -4.37 2.07 -17.53
N ILE A 56 -3.97 3.02 -16.70
CA ILE A 56 -2.73 3.79 -16.91
C ILE A 56 -1.52 2.85 -16.93
N LYS A 57 -1.37 1.97 -15.92
CA LYS A 57 -0.27 1.00 -15.84
C LYS A 57 -0.22 0.09 -17.07
N GLN A 58 -1.36 -0.36 -17.59
CA GLN A 58 -1.43 -1.21 -18.79
C GLN A 58 -0.97 -0.48 -20.06
N GLN A 59 -1.21 0.82 -20.18
CA GLN A 59 -0.76 1.60 -21.35
C GLN A 59 0.77 1.80 -21.34
N PHE A 60 1.37 2.04 -20.18
CA PHE A 60 2.80 2.35 -20.06
C PHE A 60 3.69 1.13 -19.79
N ASP A 61 3.15 0.07 -19.19
CA ASP A 61 3.90 -1.16 -18.91
C ASP A 61 3.02 -2.41 -19.11
N PRO A 62 2.67 -2.72 -20.38
CA PRO A 62 1.83 -3.85 -20.73
C PRO A 62 2.47 -5.20 -20.38
N LYS A 63 3.80 -5.26 -20.28
CA LYS A 63 4.55 -6.48 -19.93
C LYS A 63 4.78 -6.62 -18.42
N ASN A 64 4.29 -5.68 -17.60
CA ASN A 64 4.45 -5.64 -16.16
C ASN A 64 5.89 -5.79 -15.65
N ILE A 65 6.84 -5.15 -16.35
CA ILE A 65 8.27 -5.20 -16.03
C ILE A 65 8.61 -4.26 -14.85
N LEU A 66 7.90 -3.14 -14.74
CA LEU A 66 8.13 -2.12 -13.72
C LEU A 66 7.35 -2.46 -12.45
N SER A 67 8.10 -2.82 -11.40
CA SER A 67 7.57 -3.14 -10.06
C SER A 67 6.52 -4.27 -10.07
N PRO A 68 6.90 -5.48 -10.52
CA PRO A 68 6.00 -6.64 -10.50
C PRO A 68 5.46 -6.90 -9.09
N ASP A 69 4.21 -7.35 -9.02
CA ASP A 69 3.48 -7.73 -7.80
C ASP A 69 3.31 -6.64 -6.72
N ARG A 70 3.72 -5.40 -7.01
CA ARG A 70 3.64 -4.27 -6.07
C ARG A 70 2.50 -3.32 -6.37
N PHE A 71 2.27 -3.02 -7.64
CA PHE A 71 1.47 -1.83 -7.97
C PHE A 71 -0.04 -2.06 -7.86
N LEU A 72 -0.54 -3.27 -8.12
CA LEU A 72 -1.98 -3.58 -8.18
C LEU A 72 -2.12 -5.10 -7.96
N LYS A 73 -2.65 -5.53 -6.82
CA LYS A 73 -3.12 -6.92 -6.64
C LYS A 73 -4.53 -7.07 -7.18
#